data_AF-A0A966S8K2-F1
#
_entry.id   AF-A0A966S8K2-F1
#
_cell.length_a   1.000
_cell.length_b   1.000
_cell.length_c   1.000
_cell.angle_alpha   90.00
_cell.angle_beta   90.00
_cell.angle_gamma   90.00
#
_symmetry.space_group_name_H-M   'P 1'
#
loop_
_entity.id
_entity.type
_entity.pdbx_description
1 polymer ?
#
loop_
_entity_poly.entity_id
_entity_poly.type
_entity_poly.pdbx_seq_one_letter_code
_entity_poly.pdbx_strand_id
1 'polypeptide(L)'
;MTNETYTDYPFTAQGVNFISRVFDNSPFAPTVSRLPEGAFASMNETAIVELIGNITQLSKTELLDELARLNEGGSHAFILLGANA
;
A
#
# COMPACT_ATOMS: atom_id res chain seq x y z
N MET A 1 -24.75 3.61 -8.29
CA MET A 1 -23.53 4.23 -7.75
C MET A 1 -23.20 3.51 -6.46
N THR A 2 -22.37 2.48 -6.50
CA THR A 2 -21.78 1.92 -5.28
C THR A 2 -20.82 2.98 -4.78
N ASN A 3 -21.11 3.60 -3.63
CA ASN A 3 -20.13 4.47 -2.98
C ASN A 3 -18.91 3.61 -2.69
N GLU A 4 -17.83 3.84 -3.42
CA GLU A 4 -16.60 3.11 -3.21
C GLU A 4 -15.95 3.63 -1.93
N THR A 5 -16.14 2.90 -0.83
CA THR A 5 -15.49 3.24 0.43
C THR A 5 -14.19 2.47 0.55
N TYR A 6 -13.16 3.17 0.98
CA TYR A 6 -11.82 2.64 1.13
C TYR A 6 -11.30 2.93 2.53
N THR A 7 -10.57 1.99 3.09
CA THR A 7 -9.83 2.17 4.34
C THR A 7 -8.34 2.36 4.03
N ASP A 8 -7.78 3.44 4.56
CA ASP A 8 -6.38 3.82 4.38
C ASP A 8 -5.54 3.32 5.58
N TYR A 9 -4.48 2.58 5.26
CA TYR A 9 -3.52 2.07 6.22
C TYR A 9 -2.15 2.71 5.94
N PRO A 10 -1.75 3.76 6.69
CA PRO A 10 -0.44 4.37 6.53
C PRO A 10 0.65 3.42 7.02
N PHE A 11 1.76 3.37 6.29
CA PHE A 11 2.95 2.62 6.67
C PHE A 11 4.21 3.31 6.14
N THR A 12 5.36 2.96 6.69
CA THR A 12 6.66 3.52 6.28
C THR A 12 7.55 2.37 5.86
N ALA A 13 8.22 2.49 4.72
CA ALA A 13 9.20 1.52 4.23
C ALA A 13 10.50 2.25 3.88
N GLN A 14 11.62 1.82 4.48
CA GLN A 14 12.95 2.43 4.29
C GLN A 14 12.97 3.97 4.44
N GLY A 15 12.14 4.51 5.34
CA GLY A 15 12.03 5.95 5.60
C GLY A 15 11.12 6.73 4.64
N VAL A 16 10.45 6.05 3.70
CA VAL A 16 9.45 6.63 2.80
C VAL A 16 8.05 6.24 3.27
N ASN A 17 7.13 7.21 3.32
CA ASN A 17 5.75 7.00 3.73
C ASN A 17 4.89 6.52 2.55
N PHE A 18 4.05 5.53 2.81
CA PHE A 18 3.11 4.94 1.88
C PHE A 18 1.72 4.81 2.53
N ILE A 19 0.71 4.65 1.70
CA ILE A 19 -0.67 4.39 2.12
C ILE A 19 -1.13 3.14 1.38
N SER A 20 -1.43 2.07 2.13
CA SER A 20 -2.11 0.90 1.58
C SER A 20 -3.61 1.14 1.71
N ARG A 21 -4.27 1.33 0.57
CA ARG A 21 -5.70 1.62 0.48
C ARG A 21 -6.43 0.33 0.11
N VAL A 22 -7.29 -0.16 1.01
CA VAL A 22 -8.07 -1.39 0.80
C VAL A 22 -9.53 -1.03 0.59
N PHE A 23 -10.15 -1.65 -0.40
CA PHE A 23 -11.58 -1.48 -0.68
C PHE A 23 -12.41 -2.16 0.41
N ASP A 24 -13.37 -1.45 1.02
CA ASP A 24 -14.10 -1.98 2.18
C ASP A 24 -15.01 -3.16 1.83
N ASN A 25 -15.49 -3.19 0.58
CA ASN A 25 -16.30 -4.30 0.06
C ASN A 25 -15.43 -5.40 -0.57
N SER A 26 -14.11 -5.35 -0.38
CA SER A 26 -13.20 -6.42 -0.77
C SER A 26 -13.46 -7.67 0.08
N PRO A 27 -13.36 -8.89 -0.49
CA PRO A 27 -13.34 -10.11 0.30
C PRO A 27 -12.18 -10.16 1.31
N PHE A 28 -11.16 -9.31 1.14
CA PHE A 28 -10.01 -9.20 2.02
C PHE A 28 -10.23 -8.23 3.20
N ALA A 29 -11.20 -7.31 3.14
CA ALA A 29 -11.41 -6.31 4.18
C ALA A 29 -11.67 -6.91 5.58
N PRO A 30 -12.50 -7.98 5.74
CA PRO A 30 -12.70 -8.63 7.04
C PRO A 30 -11.45 -9.30 7.60
N THR A 31 -10.54 -9.73 6.73
CA THR A 31 -9.27 -10.33 7.14
C THR A 31 -8.32 -9.25 7.62
N VAL A 32 -8.20 -8.15 6.87
CA VAL A 32 -7.37 -6.99 7.24
C VAL A 32 -7.83 -6.39 8.56
N SER A 33 -9.15 -6.27 8.78
CA SER A 33 -9.70 -5.72 10.03
C SER A 33 -9.49 -6.62 11.26
N ARG A 34 -9.19 -7.91 11.07
CA ARG A 34 -8.91 -8.88 12.15
C ARG A 34 -7.42 -9.00 12.45
N LEU A 35 -6.57 -8.46 11.60
CA LEU A 35 -5.14 -8.43 11.87
C LEU A 35 -4.86 -7.53 13.08
N PRO A 36 -3.86 -7.86 13.91
CA PRO A 36 -3.40 -6.96 14.94
C PRO A 36 -3.04 -5.60 14.37
N GLU A 37 -3.22 -4.55 15.18
CA GLU A 37 -2.82 -3.20 14.82
C GLU A 37 -1.34 -3.20 14.38
N GLY A 38 -1.06 -2.58 13.23
CA GLY A 38 0.29 -2.53 12.65
C GLY A 38 0.76 -3.81 11.93
N ALA A 39 0.11 -4.97 12.09
CA ALA A 39 0.51 -6.20 11.39
C ALA A 39 0.33 -6.05 9.87
N PHE A 40 -0.78 -5.46 9.43
CA PHE A 40 -1.01 -5.17 8.01
C PHE A 40 0.03 -4.18 7.46
N ALA A 41 0.39 -3.14 8.23
CA ALA A 41 1.42 -2.19 7.84
C ALA A 41 2.79 -2.87 7.64
N SER A 42 3.20 -3.75 8.57
CA SER A 42 4.45 -4.51 8.48
C SER A 42 4.47 -5.50 7.30
N MET A 43 3.33 -6.12 6.99
CA MET A 43 3.19 -6.95 5.79
C MET A 43 3.37 -6.12 4.50
N ASN A 44 2.74 -4.95 4.42
CA ASN A 44 2.89 -4.06 3.27
C ASN A 44 4.31 -3.52 3.14
N GLU A 45 4.96 -3.19 4.26
CA GLU A 45 6.38 -2.78 4.29
C GLU A 45 7.27 -3.87 3.69
N THR A 46 7.12 -5.11 4.15
CA THR A 46 7.90 -6.25 3.66
C THR A 46 7.64 -6.49 2.17
N ALA A 47 6.37 -6.48 1.75
CA ALA A 47 6.01 -6.67 0.34
C ALA A 47 6.61 -5.60 -0.56
N ILE A 48 6.61 -4.33 -0.14
CA ILE A 48 7.21 -3.24 -0.91
C ILE A 48 8.73 -3.41 -1.02
N VAL A 49 9.41 -3.77 0.07
CA VAL A 49 10.86 -4.01 0.05
C VAL A 49 11.21 -5.22 -0.81
N GLU A 50 10.39 -6.28 -0.83
CA GLU A 50 10.61 -7.45 -1.67
C GLU A 50 10.34 -7.18 -3.17
N LEU A 51 9.31 -6.40 -3.48
CA LEU A 51 8.86 -6.19 -4.86
C LEU A 51 9.59 -5.02 -5.56
N ILE A 52 9.87 -3.94 -4.84
CA ILE A 52 10.56 -2.74 -5.34
C ILE A 52 12.06 -2.83 -5.03
N GLY A 53 12.44 -3.47 -3.92
CA GLY A 53 13.83 -3.52 -3.49
C GLY A 53 14.23 -2.29 -2.68
N ASN A 54 15.25 -1.57 -3.15
CA ASN A 54 15.79 -0.41 -2.46
C ASN A 54 15.12 0.89 -2.91
N ILE A 55 14.07 1.28 -2.19
CA ILE A 55 13.25 2.47 -2.46
C ILE A 55 14.11 3.74 -2.40
N THR A 56 15.12 3.77 -1.51
CA THR A 56 15.98 4.95 -1.32
C THR A 56 16.86 5.27 -2.52
N GLN A 57 17.02 4.33 -3.44
CA GLN A 57 17.79 4.52 -4.69
C GLN A 57 16.92 4.99 -5.85
N LEU A 58 15.59 4.96 -5.70
CA LEU A 58 14.65 5.38 -6.73
C LEU A 58 14.32 6.87 -6.60
N SER A 59 14.24 7.55 -7.73
CA SER A 59 13.61 8.86 -7.79
C SER A 59 12.11 8.75 -7.52
N LYS A 60 11.49 9.87 -7.17
CA LYS A 60 10.03 9.94 -6.96
C LYS A 60 9.25 9.43 -8.17
N THR A 61 9.70 9.74 -9.38
CA THR A 61 9.03 9.29 -10.61
C THR A 61 9.14 7.79 -10.79
N GLU A 62 10.34 7.22 -10.64
CA GLU A 62 10.56 5.76 -10.73
C GLU A 62 9.74 5.02 -9.66
N LEU A 63 9.65 5.56 -8.45
CA LEU A 63 8.82 4.99 -7.40
C LEU A 63 7.33 5.01 -7.76
N LEU A 64 6.84 6.10 -8.37
CA LEU A 64 5.46 6.18 -8.84
C LEU A 64 5.18 5.17 -9.97
N ASP A 65 6.13 4.96 -10.87
CA ASP A 65 6.03 3.98 -11.95
C ASP A 65 6.00 2.54 -11.40
N GLU A 66 6.85 2.23 -10.42
CA GLU A 66 6.80 0.94 -9.73
C GLU A 66 5.49 0.73 -8.96
N LEU A 67 5.00 1.75 -8.25
CA LEU A 67 3.69 1.68 -7.60
C LEU A 67 2.57 1.48 -8.61
N ALA A 68 2.62 2.13 -9.77
CA ALA A 68 1.65 1.92 -10.84
C ALA A 68 1.69 0.47 -11.35
N ARG A 69 2.89 -0.09 -11.54
CA ARG A 69 3.09 -1.51 -11.91
C ARG A 69 2.57 -2.47 -10.85
N LEU A 70 2.77 -2.18 -9.55
CA LEU A 70 2.24 -3.01 -8.46
C LEU A 70 0.73 -2.97 -8.35
N ASN A 71 0.14 -1.81 -8.65
CA ASN A 71 -1.30 -1.61 -8.67
C ASN A 71 -1.94 -2.15 -9.96
N GLU A 72 -1.15 -2.43 -11.00
CA GLU A 72 -1.64 -2.97 -12.26
C GLU A 72 -2.19 -4.39 -12.07
N GLY A 73 -3.48 -4.57 -12.32
CA GLY A 73 -4.20 -5.82 -12.01
C GLY A 73 -4.74 -5.91 -10.58
N GLY A 74 -4.42 -4.93 -9.72
CA GLY A 74 -5.05 -4.76 -8.41
C GLY A 74 -6.51 -4.35 -8.53
N SER A 75 -7.43 -5.11 -7.94
CA SER A 75 -8.88 -4.83 -7.98
C SER A 75 -9.46 -4.39 -6.64
N HIS A 76 -8.71 -4.58 -5.56
CA HIS A 76 -9.23 -4.49 -4.19
C HIS A 76 -8.30 -3.79 -3.20
N ALA A 77 -7.03 -3.63 -3.53
CA ALA A 77 -6.04 -2.95 -2.70
C ALA A 77 -5.05 -2.21 -3.61
N PHE A 78 -4.68 -1.00 -3.19
CA PHE A 78 -3.78 -0.13 -3.93
C PHE A 78 -2.73 0.45 -2.98
N ILE A 79 -1.48 0.52 -3.42
CA ILE A 79 -0.40 1.16 -2.68
C ILE A 79 -0.15 2.54 -3.30
N LEU A 80 -0.24 3.57 -2.47
CA LEU A 80 -0.08 4.96 -2.85
C LEU A 80 1.13 5.54 -2.13
N LEU A 81 1.80 6.49 -2.79
CA LEU A 81 2.83 7.27 -2.14
C LEU A 81 2.19 8.21 -1.10
N GLY A 82 2.61 8.08 0.15
CA GLY A 82 2.16 8.93 1.24
C GLY A 82 2.79 10.33 1.17
N ALA A 83 2.25 11.27 1.94
CA ALA A 83 2.92 12.53 2.18
C ALA A 83 4.20 12.26 2.99
N ASN A 84 5.35 12.39 2.35
CA ASN A 84 6.62 12.54 3.05
C ASN A 84 6.65 13.98 3.58
N ALA A 85 6.64 14.14 4.91
CA ALA A 85 6.81 15.44 5.54
C ALA A 85 8.22 15.98 5.30
#